data_AF-A0A8H5CBA9-F1
#
_entry.id   AF-A0A8H5CBA9-F1
#
_cell.length_a   1.000
_cell.length_b   1.000
_cell.length_c   1.000
_cell.angle_alpha   90.00
_cell.angle_beta   90.00
_cell.angle_gamma   90.00
#
_symmetry.space_group_name_H-M   'P 1'
#
loop_
_entity.id
_entity.type
_entity.pdbx_description
1 polymer ?
#
loop_
_entity_poly.entity_id
_entity_poly.type
_entity_poly.pdbx_seq_one_letter_code
_entity_poly.pdbx_strand_id
1 'polypeptide(L)'
;MQGVSLINHPCSLCGRATSQWCSRCQSAWYCSPEHLREHWSSHRLQCTPPAASSNATYTVNMIATPPPAEPELIVVSAVYFNPEEERPRVIDVECKPSHKPSQGMCPIPLIQSYFPDGPCEGIILTQGLNGEPLRFPLHLWYCPESLRKGASVNRAIHHITSNAARKTWCGPVIVLKFSGSRRQNYTDAGSNDLPALSAYFLAYK
;
A
#
# COMPACT_ATOMS: atom_id res chain seq x y z
N MET A 1 17.79 4.94 28.55
CA MET A 1 17.70 6.29 27.96
C MET A 1 18.93 6.47 27.08
N GLN A 2 18.85 6.06 25.81
CA GLN A 2 19.97 6.15 24.89
C GLN A 2 20.07 7.60 24.41
N GLY A 3 21.14 8.28 24.82
CA GLY A 3 21.42 9.65 24.44
C GLY A 3 21.65 9.75 22.94
N VAL A 4 20.78 10.50 22.26
CA VAL A 4 20.96 10.88 20.86
C VAL A 4 22.17 11.81 20.80
N SER A 5 23.29 11.33 20.27
CA SER A 5 24.42 12.19 19.92
C SER A 5 23.95 13.18 18.84
N LEU A 6 23.64 14.42 19.23
CA LEU A 6 23.36 15.49 18.28
C LEU A 6 24.66 15.82 17.53
N ILE A 7 24.82 15.25 16.34
CA ILE A 7 25.85 15.66 15.39
C ILE A 7 25.50 17.08 14.94
N ASN A 8 26.17 18.07 15.53
CA ASN A 8 26.00 19.47 15.19
C ASN A 8 27.08 19.87 14.18
N HIS A 9 26.67 20.37 13.02
CA HIS A 9 27.56 20.88 11.98
C HIS A 9 27.61 22.41 12.01
N PRO A 10 28.74 23.04 11.66
CA PRO A 10 28.83 24.50 11.61
C PRO A 10 28.06 25.06 10.43
N CYS A 11 27.32 26.16 10.65
CA CYS A 11 26.64 26.89 9.60
C CYS A 11 27.65 27.47 8.60
N SER A 12 27.42 27.28 7.31
CA SER A 12 28.32 27.73 6.24
C SER A 12 28.44 29.26 6.09
N LEU A 13 27.62 30.05 6.78
CA LEU A 13 27.73 31.52 6.80
C LEU A 13 28.22 32.10 8.12
N CYS A 14 27.65 31.67 9.26
CA CYS A 14 27.93 32.29 10.56
C CYS A 14 28.76 31.40 11.50
N GLY A 15 29.09 30.17 11.11
CA GLY A 15 29.89 29.22 11.89
C GLY A 15 29.20 28.64 13.13
N ARG A 16 27.97 29.05 13.46
CA ARG A 16 27.22 28.51 14.61
C ARG A 16 26.83 27.06 14.37
N ALA A 17 26.86 26.26 15.45
CA ALA A 17 26.38 24.89 15.44
C ALA A 17 24.90 24.83 15.04
N THR A 18 24.57 23.98 14.08
CA THR A 18 23.21 23.74 13.60
C THR A 18 23.01 22.26 13.28
N SER A 19 21.77 21.81 13.41
CA SER A 19 21.31 20.51 12.96
C SER A 19 20.43 20.62 11.71
N GLN A 20 20.34 21.79 11.08
CA GLN A 20 19.57 21.99 9.85
C GLN A 20 20.51 22.00 8.64
N TRP A 21 20.09 21.32 7.57
CA TRP A 21 20.86 21.16 6.34
C TRP A 21 20.00 21.48 5.12
N CYS A 22 20.66 21.71 3.99
CA CYS A 22 19.99 21.86 2.71
C CYS A 22 19.30 20.54 2.34
N SER A 23 17.97 20.54 2.24
CA SER A 23 17.17 19.33 1.93
C SER A 23 17.50 18.70 0.58
N ARG A 24 18.10 19.47 -0.35
CA ARG A 24 18.46 19.01 -1.69
C ARG A 24 19.75 18.21 -1.72
N CYS A 25 20.83 18.75 -1.16
CA CYS A 25 22.16 18.12 -1.23
C CYS A 25 22.57 17.37 0.05
N GLN A 26 21.94 17.71 1.19
CA GLN A 26 22.29 17.21 2.53
C GLN A 26 23.77 17.39 2.92
N SER A 27 24.53 18.20 2.18
CA SER A 27 25.97 18.41 2.34
C SER A 27 26.36 19.85 2.72
N ALA A 28 25.37 20.70 2.99
CA ALA A 28 25.58 22.06 3.48
C ALA A 28 24.61 22.37 4.63
N TRP A 29 25.09 23.08 5.65
CA TRP A 29 24.39 23.30 6.91
C TRP A 29 24.15 24.79 7.17
N TYR A 30 22.95 25.14 7.63
CA TYR A 30 22.55 26.52 7.89
C TYR A 30 21.76 26.61 9.19
N CYS A 31 21.98 27.64 10.01
CA CYS A 31 21.18 27.80 11.23
C CYS A 31 19.78 28.35 10.96
N SER A 32 19.55 28.90 9.76
CA SER A 32 18.24 29.38 9.34
C SER A 32 18.10 29.45 7.80
N PRO A 33 16.87 29.52 7.26
CA PRO A 33 16.62 29.66 5.81
C PRO A 33 17.17 30.96 5.21
N GLU A 34 17.29 32.02 6.00
CA GLU A 34 17.87 33.30 5.56
C GLU A 34 19.33 33.11 5.15
N HIS A 35 20.10 32.37 5.96
CA HIS A 35 21.49 32.06 5.65
C HIS A 35 21.65 31.14 4.43
N LEU A 36 20.70 30.23 4.20
CA LEU A 36 20.69 29.46 2.94
C LEU A 36 20.46 30.38 1.73
N ARG A 37 19.53 31.35 1.84
CA ARG A 37 19.21 32.28 0.75
C ARG A 37 20.37 33.23 0.43
N GLU A 38 21.06 33.73 1.43
CA GLU A 38 22.25 34.58 1.24
C GLU A 38 23.39 33.81 0.58
N HIS A 39 23.63 32.56 1.01
CA HIS A 39 24.66 31.71 0.42
C HIS A 39 24.23 31.07 -0.93
N TRP A 40 22.96 31.20 -1.32
CA TRP A 40 22.37 30.45 -2.43
C TRP A 40 23.06 30.70 -3.77
N SER A 41 23.51 31.91 -4.05
CA SER A 41 24.17 32.27 -5.32
C SER A 41 25.42 31.44 -5.59
N SER A 42 26.21 31.16 -4.54
CA SER A 42 27.39 30.30 -4.56
C SER A 42 26.99 28.83 -4.40
N HIS A 43 26.17 28.52 -3.39
CA HIS A 43 25.79 27.16 -3.06
C HIS A 43 25.09 26.43 -4.22
N ARG A 44 24.20 27.11 -4.95
CA ARG A 44 23.45 26.49 -6.07
C ARG A 44 24.34 25.91 -7.17
N LEU A 45 25.57 26.43 -7.33
CA LEU A 45 26.53 25.94 -8.30
C LEU A 45 27.11 24.58 -7.90
N GLN A 46 27.06 24.25 -6.61
CA GLN A 46 27.61 23.03 -6.02
C GLN A 46 26.53 22.17 -5.31
N CYS A 47 25.26 22.60 -5.36
CA CYS A 47 24.14 21.95 -4.67
C CYS A 47 23.65 20.74 -5.48
N THR A 48 24.36 19.63 -5.34
CA THR A 48 24.05 18.37 -6.01
C THR A 48 23.40 17.41 -5.03
N PRO A 49 22.29 16.73 -5.38
CA PRO A 49 21.71 15.71 -4.52
C PRO A 49 22.72 14.60 -4.20
N PRO A 50 22.71 14.05 -2.97
CA PRO A 50 23.64 12.99 -2.62
C PRO A 50 23.40 11.81 -3.55
N ALA A 51 24.42 11.44 -4.33
CA ALA A 51 24.36 10.27 -5.19
C ALA A 51 24.17 9.04 -4.29
N ALA A 52 23.14 8.24 -4.57
CA ALA A 52 22.97 6.92 -3.97
C ALA A 52 24.29 6.16 -4.18
N SER A 53 25.00 5.92 -3.09
CA SER A 53 26.36 5.42 -3.14
C SER A 53 26.36 3.94 -3.51
N SER A 54 26.47 3.63 -4.80
CA SER A 54 27.08 2.40 -5.26
C SER A 54 28.52 2.72 -5.68
N ASN A 55 29.47 2.25 -4.88
CA ASN A 55 30.89 2.25 -5.24
C ASN A 55 31.09 1.40 -6.51
N ALA A 56 31.34 2.02 -7.65
CA ALA A 56 32.21 1.50 -8.70
C ALA A 56 32.38 2.54 -9.80
N THR A 57 33.57 2.54 -10.37
CA THR A 57 34.19 3.60 -11.14
C THR A 57 34.17 3.32 -12.65
N TYR A 58 34.25 4.41 -13.43
CA TYR A 58 34.69 4.57 -14.84
C TYR A 58 33.74 4.26 -16.05
N THR A 59 33.67 5.28 -16.92
CA THR A 59 33.51 5.31 -18.40
C THR A 59 32.15 5.63 -19.06
N VAL A 60 32.01 6.92 -19.41
CA VAL A 60 31.61 7.55 -20.69
C VAL A 60 30.42 7.00 -21.52
N ASN A 61 29.42 7.88 -21.66
CA ASN A 61 28.44 8.10 -22.73
C ASN A 61 27.65 6.92 -23.33
N MET A 62 26.46 6.70 -22.77
CA MET A 62 25.25 6.44 -23.56
C MET A 62 24.13 7.28 -22.94
N ILE A 63 23.44 8.08 -23.74
CA ILE A 63 22.21 8.77 -23.34
C ILE A 63 21.14 7.68 -23.26
N ALA A 64 21.08 6.98 -22.14
CA ALA A 64 19.95 6.14 -21.80
C ALA A 64 18.84 7.09 -21.36
N THR A 65 17.79 7.21 -22.17
CA THR A 65 16.49 7.73 -21.72
C THR A 65 16.22 7.08 -20.36
N PRO A 66 15.99 7.85 -19.26
CA PRO A 66 15.66 7.24 -17.99
C PRO A 66 14.48 6.29 -18.25
N PRO A 67 14.54 5.03 -17.77
CA PRO A 67 13.40 4.13 -17.91
C PRO A 67 12.15 4.88 -17.45
N PRO A 68 11.02 4.75 -18.17
CA PRO A 68 9.78 5.43 -17.81
C PRO A 68 9.57 5.24 -16.31
N ALA A 69 9.41 6.33 -15.56
CA ALA A 69 9.27 6.28 -14.11
C ALA A 69 8.26 5.19 -13.76
N GLU A 70 8.76 4.05 -13.27
CA GLU A 70 7.89 2.94 -12.92
C GLU A 70 6.96 3.46 -11.83
N PRO A 71 5.64 3.29 -11.98
CA PRO A 71 4.72 3.76 -10.96
C PRO A 71 5.11 3.12 -9.62
N GLU A 72 5.31 3.92 -8.57
CA GLU A 72 5.51 3.42 -7.21
C GLU A 72 4.27 2.60 -6.82
N LEU A 73 4.35 1.29 -6.99
CA LEU A 73 3.30 0.36 -6.57
C LEU A 73 3.44 0.11 -5.07
N ILE A 74 2.32 0.14 -4.37
CA ILE A 74 2.22 -0.24 -2.97
C ILE A 74 1.85 -1.72 -2.94
N VAL A 75 2.65 -2.55 -2.27
CA VAL A 75 2.33 -3.97 -2.09
C VAL A 75 1.72 -4.18 -0.70
N VAL A 76 0.59 -4.87 -0.65
CA VAL A 76 -0.06 -5.28 0.60
C VAL A 76 -0.50 -6.73 0.53
N SER A 77 -0.53 -7.41 1.67
CA SER A 77 -1.08 -8.77 1.73
C SER A 77 -2.61 -8.74 1.70
N ALA A 78 -3.20 -9.63 0.90
CA ALA A 78 -4.65 -9.84 0.78
C ALA A 78 -5.00 -11.30 1.09
N VAL A 79 -6.21 -11.54 1.62
CA VAL A 79 -6.75 -12.90 1.77
C VAL A 79 -7.45 -13.30 0.48
N TYR A 80 -6.98 -14.37 -0.15
CA TYR A 80 -7.53 -14.91 -1.38
C TYR A 80 -8.26 -16.23 -1.13
N PHE A 81 -9.51 -16.28 -1.53
CA PHE A 81 -10.33 -17.48 -1.59
C PHE A 81 -10.36 -17.97 -3.04
N ASN A 82 -9.42 -18.84 -3.39
CA ASN A 82 -9.44 -19.55 -4.67
C ASN A 82 -10.56 -20.60 -4.64
N PRO A 83 -11.47 -20.65 -5.63
CA PRO A 83 -12.53 -21.65 -5.63
C PRO A 83 -12.03 -23.09 -5.75
N GLU A 84 -10.81 -23.30 -6.25
CA GLU A 84 -10.22 -24.64 -6.41
C GLU A 84 -9.54 -25.16 -5.14
N GLU A 85 -9.30 -24.30 -4.16
CA GLU A 85 -8.57 -24.63 -2.93
C GLU A 85 -9.51 -24.73 -1.71
N GLU A 86 -9.20 -25.62 -0.77
CA GLU A 86 -10.02 -25.79 0.45
C GLU A 86 -9.74 -24.74 1.53
N ARG A 87 -8.59 -24.05 1.46
CA ARG A 87 -8.17 -23.08 2.47
C ARG A 87 -7.84 -21.75 1.81
N PRO A 88 -8.19 -20.62 2.44
CA PRO A 88 -7.76 -19.32 1.96
C PRO A 88 -6.24 -19.17 2.07
N ARG A 89 -5.66 -18.40 1.15
CA ARG A 89 -4.24 -18.07 1.12
C ARG A 89 -4.03 -16.59 1.33
N VAL A 90 -2.84 -16.22 1.79
CA VAL A 90 -2.38 -14.84 1.77
C VAL A 90 -1.56 -14.64 0.50
N ILE A 91 -1.88 -13.60 -0.27
CA ILE A 91 -1.20 -13.23 -1.51
C ILE A 91 -0.76 -11.77 -1.46
N ASP A 92 0.28 -11.43 -2.22
CA ASP A 92 0.68 -10.05 -2.40
C ASP A 92 -0.15 -9.40 -3.51
N VAL A 93 -0.71 -8.23 -3.21
CA VAL A 93 -1.50 -7.44 -4.16
C VAL A 93 -0.84 -6.09 -4.34
N GLU A 94 -0.49 -5.80 -5.59
CA GLU A 94 0.00 -4.50 -6.00
C GLU A 94 -1.15 -3.50 -6.08
N CYS A 95 -0.93 -2.30 -5.56
CA CYS A 95 -1.89 -1.21 -5.58
C CYS A 95 -1.26 0.02 -6.25
N LYS A 96 -2.01 0.62 -7.18
CA LYS A 96 -1.64 1.90 -7.79
C LYS A 96 -2.05 3.07 -6.89
N PRO A 97 -1.18 4.06 -6.65
CA PRO A 97 -1.56 5.28 -5.94
C PRO A 97 -2.71 6.01 -6.65
N SER A 98 -3.66 6.53 -5.90
CA SER A 98 -4.71 7.41 -6.43
C SER A 98 -4.20 8.84 -6.48
N HIS A 99 -3.97 9.38 -7.69
CA HIS A 99 -3.53 10.78 -7.88
C HIS A 99 -4.70 11.78 -7.97
N LYS A 100 -5.95 11.32 -7.91
CA LYS A 100 -7.14 12.17 -8.04
C LYS A 100 -7.71 12.46 -6.64
N PRO A 101 -7.58 13.70 -6.12
CA PRO A 101 -8.14 14.06 -4.81
C PRO A 101 -9.68 13.90 -4.75
N SER A 102 -10.35 13.91 -5.91
CA SER A 102 -11.81 13.85 -6.04
C SER A 102 -12.45 12.47 -5.87
N GLN A 103 -11.69 11.37 -5.92
CA GLN A 103 -12.22 9.98 -5.87
C GLN A 103 -11.80 9.19 -4.62
N GLY A 104 -11.29 9.89 -3.60
CA GLY A 104 -10.77 9.26 -2.39
C GLY A 104 -9.31 8.82 -2.57
N MET A 105 -8.57 8.88 -1.47
CA MET A 105 -7.11 8.63 -1.47
C MET A 105 -6.75 7.13 -1.48
N CYS A 106 -7.74 6.23 -1.48
CA CYS A 106 -7.45 4.81 -1.37
C CYS A 106 -6.74 4.30 -2.64
N PRO A 107 -5.60 3.59 -2.51
CA PRO A 107 -4.95 2.95 -3.64
C PRO A 107 -5.88 2.02 -4.41
N ILE A 108 -5.66 1.87 -5.71
CA ILE A 108 -6.43 1.03 -6.62
C ILE A 108 -5.75 -0.35 -6.70
N PRO A 109 -6.37 -1.43 -6.19
CA PRO A 109 -5.76 -2.76 -6.21
C PRO A 109 -5.76 -3.36 -7.62
N LEU A 110 -4.64 -3.98 -8.01
CA LEU A 110 -4.45 -4.63 -9.30
C LEU A 110 -4.83 -6.10 -9.23
N ILE A 111 -6.13 -6.35 -9.14
CA ILE A 111 -6.69 -7.70 -8.88
C ILE A 111 -7.42 -8.31 -10.08
N GLN A 112 -7.52 -7.59 -11.20
CA GLN A 112 -8.34 -8.04 -12.34
C GLN A 112 -7.88 -9.38 -12.93
N SER A 113 -6.58 -9.71 -12.85
CA SER A 113 -6.04 -11.00 -13.28
C SER A 113 -6.62 -12.20 -12.52
N TYR A 114 -7.14 -11.99 -11.31
CA TYR A 114 -7.77 -13.03 -10.51
C TYR A 114 -9.26 -13.22 -10.83
N PHE A 115 -9.86 -12.37 -11.68
CA PHE A 115 -11.27 -12.43 -12.07
C PHE A 115 -11.37 -12.56 -13.61
N PRO A 116 -11.09 -13.74 -14.18
CA PRO A 116 -11.17 -13.96 -15.63
C PRO A 116 -12.60 -13.92 -16.17
N ASP A 117 -13.59 -14.20 -15.31
CA ASP A 117 -14.99 -14.38 -15.70
C ASP A 117 -15.77 -13.07 -15.92
N GLY A 118 -15.20 -11.91 -15.57
CA GLY A 118 -15.87 -10.63 -15.72
C GLY A 118 -15.32 -9.50 -14.86
N PRO A 119 -16.02 -8.34 -14.85
CA PRO A 119 -15.67 -7.25 -13.97
C PRO A 119 -15.85 -7.67 -12.50
N CYS A 120 -15.00 -7.12 -11.63
CA CYS A 120 -15.12 -7.30 -10.19
C CYS A 120 -15.85 -6.11 -9.53
N GLU A 121 -16.63 -6.41 -8.50
CA GLU A 121 -17.28 -5.44 -7.63
C GLU A 121 -16.76 -5.55 -6.21
N GLY A 122 -16.77 -4.42 -5.49
CA GLY A 122 -16.27 -4.30 -4.12
C GLY A 122 -17.40 -4.14 -3.10
N ILE A 123 -17.32 -4.89 -2.00
CA ILE A 123 -18.16 -4.75 -0.81
C ILE A 123 -17.28 -4.36 0.37
N ILE A 124 -17.70 -3.33 1.12
CA ILE A 124 -16.98 -2.88 2.30
C ILE A 124 -17.66 -3.45 3.55
N LEU A 125 -16.96 -4.34 4.24
CA LEU A 125 -17.37 -4.90 5.52
C LEU A 125 -16.89 -3.96 6.62
N THR A 126 -17.84 -3.33 7.31
CA THR A 126 -17.58 -2.46 8.47
C THR A 126 -17.92 -3.11 9.80
N GLN A 127 -18.57 -4.27 9.78
CA GLN A 127 -19.00 -5.03 10.95
C GLN A 127 -18.34 -6.41 10.96
N GLY A 128 -17.95 -6.85 12.15
CA GLY A 128 -17.34 -8.15 12.41
C GLY A 128 -18.33 -9.11 13.07
N LEU A 129 -17.80 -9.95 13.96
CA LEU A 129 -18.59 -10.89 14.73
C LEU A 129 -19.64 -10.16 15.59
N ASN A 130 -20.85 -10.70 15.64
CA ASN A 130 -21.98 -10.17 16.42
C ASN A 130 -22.40 -8.73 16.07
N GLY A 131 -22.00 -8.19 14.92
CA GLY A 131 -22.33 -6.83 14.49
C GLY A 131 -21.43 -5.75 15.06
N GLU A 132 -20.38 -6.10 15.81
CA GLU A 132 -19.41 -5.15 16.35
C GLU A 132 -18.66 -4.43 15.23
N PRO A 133 -18.41 -3.11 15.34
CA PRO A 133 -17.72 -2.37 14.30
C PRO A 133 -16.25 -2.80 14.19
N LEU A 134 -15.79 -3.06 12.96
CA LEU A 134 -14.40 -3.37 12.68
C LEU A 134 -13.54 -2.11 12.83
N ARG A 135 -12.50 -2.20 13.66
CA ARG A 135 -11.44 -1.17 13.75
C ARG A 135 -10.79 -0.90 12.39
N PHE A 136 -10.62 -1.97 11.62
CA PHE A 136 -10.03 -1.98 10.29
C PHE A 136 -11.04 -2.65 9.34
N PRO A 137 -11.87 -1.87 8.62
CA PRO A 137 -12.83 -2.44 7.68
C PRO A 137 -12.16 -3.31 6.63
N LEU A 138 -12.89 -4.28 6.08
CA LEU A 138 -12.39 -5.17 5.02
C LEU A 138 -13.05 -4.80 3.69
N HIS A 139 -12.28 -4.86 2.61
CA HIS A 139 -12.74 -4.64 1.24
C HIS A 139 -12.73 -5.95 0.47
N LEU A 140 -13.90 -6.52 0.30
CA LEU A 140 -14.12 -7.79 -0.38
C LEU A 140 -14.42 -7.55 -1.86
N TRP A 141 -13.65 -8.17 -2.74
CA TRP A 141 -13.81 -8.12 -4.18
C TRP A 141 -14.28 -9.46 -4.71
N TYR A 142 -15.29 -9.45 -5.57
CA TYR A 142 -15.91 -10.64 -6.17
C TYR A 142 -16.42 -10.33 -7.58
N CYS A 143 -16.71 -11.37 -8.37
CA CYS A 143 -17.38 -11.22 -9.67
C CYS A 143 -18.89 -11.52 -9.52
N PRO A 144 -19.78 -10.52 -9.67
CA PRO A 144 -21.22 -10.71 -9.54
C PRO A 144 -21.80 -11.71 -10.55
N GLU A 145 -21.27 -11.74 -11.77
CA GLU A 145 -21.71 -12.67 -12.81
C GLU A 145 -21.37 -14.11 -12.45
N SER A 146 -20.19 -14.35 -11.88
CA SER A 146 -19.78 -15.67 -11.38
C SER A 146 -20.69 -16.15 -10.25
N LEU A 147 -21.03 -15.24 -9.33
CA LEU A 147 -21.93 -15.51 -8.23
C LEU A 147 -23.36 -15.79 -8.71
N ARG A 148 -23.87 -15.02 -9.68
CA ARG A 148 -25.23 -15.15 -10.21
C ARG A 148 -25.41 -16.39 -11.11
N LYS A 149 -24.42 -16.69 -11.95
CA LYS A 149 -24.48 -17.82 -12.89
C LYS A 149 -24.20 -19.16 -12.23
N GLY A 150 -23.74 -19.17 -10.97
CA GLY A 150 -23.35 -20.38 -10.27
C GLY A 150 -22.14 -21.04 -10.95
N ALA A 151 -21.06 -20.26 -11.11
CA ALA A 151 -19.77 -20.78 -11.57
C ALA A 151 -19.18 -21.81 -10.57
N SER A 152 -17.87 -21.98 -10.53
CA SER A 152 -17.23 -22.86 -9.56
C SER A 152 -17.55 -22.44 -8.12
N VAL A 153 -18.11 -23.36 -7.32
CA VAL A 153 -18.36 -23.14 -5.89
C VAL A 153 -17.03 -22.87 -5.20
N ASN A 154 -16.98 -21.81 -4.40
CA ASN A 154 -15.76 -21.44 -3.70
C ASN A 154 -15.53 -22.38 -2.51
N ARG A 155 -14.66 -23.38 -2.69
CA ARG A 155 -14.37 -24.42 -1.68
C ARG A 155 -13.78 -23.83 -0.40
N ALA A 156 -12.93 -22.81 -0.50
CA ALA A 156 -12.35 -22.15 0.66
C ALA A 156 -13.43 -21.47 1.52
N ILE A 157 -14.39 -20.76 0.90
CA ILE A 157 -15.52 -20.14 1.62
C ILE A 157 -16.42 -21.23 2.22
N HIS A 158 -16.72 -22.28 1.46
CA HIS A 158 -17.50 -23.41 1.95
C HIS A 158 -16.84 -24.09 3.16
N HIS A 159 -15.51 -24.22 3.16
CA HIS A 159 -14.74 -24.78 4.26
C HIS A 159 -14.76 -23.88 5.51
N ILE A 160 -14.43 -22.58 5.38
CA ILE A 160 -14.39 -21.69 6.56
C ILE A 160 -15.77 -21.46 7.19
N THR A 161 -16.84 -21.61 6.41
CA THR A 161 -18.22 -21.53 6.90
C THR A 161 -18.78 -22.87 7.36
N SER A 162 -18.00 -23.95 7.32
CA SER A 162 -18.46 -25.32 7.64
C SER A 162 -19.74 -25.71 6.90
N ASN A 163 -19.88 -25.28 5.64
CA ASN A 163 -21.09 -25.46 4.82
C ASN A 163 -22.39 -24.88 5.43
N ALA A 164 -22.30 -23.93 6.35
CA ALA A 164 -23.47 -23.30 6.98
C ALA A 164 -23.88 -21.98 6.30
N ALA A 165 -23.15 -21.55 5.26
CA ALA A 165 -23.50 -20.36 4.50
C ALA A 165 -24.83 -20.55 3.75
N ARG A 166 -25.77 -19.62 3.95
CA ARG A 166 -27.10 -19.70 3.33
C ARG A 166 -27.07 -19.60 1.81
N LYS A 167 -26.10 -18.85 1.30
CA LYS A 167 -25.87 -18.63 -0.12
C LYS A 167 -24.54 -19.22 -0.52
N THR A 168 -24.57 -20.04 -1.56
CA THR A 168 -23.38 -20.62 -2.16
C THR A 168 -22.59 -19.52 -2.85
N TRP A 169 -21.41 -19.22 -2.32
CA TRP A 169 -20.47 -18.31 -2.97
C TRP A 169 -19.77 -19.03 -4.12
N CYS A 170 -19.83 -18.44 -5.31
CA CYS A 170 -19.17 -18.95 -6.51
C CYS A 170 -18.13 -17.94 -7.03
N GLY A 171 -17.08 -18.47 -7.63
CA GLY A 171 -15.97 -17.71 -8.18
C GLY A 171 -14.92 -17.28 -7.14
N PRO A 172 -13.83 -16.67 -7.61
CA PRO A 172 -12.76 -16.14 -6.75
C PRO A 172 -13.25 -14.98 -5.88
N VAL A 173 -12.67 -14.85 -4.69
CA VAL A 173 -12.88 -13.70 -3.79
C VAL A 173 -11.54 -13.24 -3.23
N ILE A 174 -11.27 -11.93 -3.30
CA ILE A 174 -10.07 -11.31 -2.73
C ILE A 174 -10.49 -10.31 -1.67
N VAL A 175 -9.81 -10.31 -0.53
CA VAL A 175 -10.11 -9.41 0.58
C VAL A 175 -8.87 -8.60 0.94
N LEU A 176 -8.97 -7.28 0.81
CA LEU A 176 -7.98 -6.33 1.32
C LEU A 176 -8.45 -5.73 2.65
N LYS A 177 -7.52 -5.26 3.47
CA LYS A 177 -7.82 -4.63 4.76
C LYS A 177 -7.47 -3.17 4.75
N PHE A 178 -8.40 -2.31 5.16
CA PHE A 178 -8.10 -0.89 5.31
C PHE A 178 -7.24 -0.63 6.54
N SER A 179 -6.32 0.33 6.44
CA SER A 179 -5.50 0.84 7.55
C SER A 179 -6.30 1.53 8.66
N GLY A 180 -7.59 1.80 8.45
CA GLY A 180 -8.50 2.35 9.45
C GLY A 180 -9.87 2.70 8.86
N SER A 181 -10.77 3.17 9.72
CA SER A 181 -12.17 3.51 9.37
C SER A 181 -12.30 4.63 8.32
N ARG A 182 -11.26 5.44 8.11
CA ARG A 182 -11.21 6.44 7.03
C ARG A 182 -11.02 5.84 5.64
N ARG A 183 -10.60 4.57 5.53
CA ARG A 183 -10.46 3.83 4.26
C ARG A 183 -9.59 4.55 3.22
N GLN A 184 -8.50 5.17 3.67
CA GLN A 184 -7.60 5.95 2.81
C GLN A 184 -6.38 5.18 2.34
N ASN A 185 -6.09 4.03 2.95
CA ASN A 185 -4.99 3.16 2.56
C ASN A 185 -5.30 1.71 2.95
N TYR A 186 -4.62 0.75 2.33
CA TYR A 186 -4.62 -0.64 2.74
C TYR A 186 -3.48 -0.94 3.72
N THR A 187 -3.63 -2.04 4.44
CA THR A 187 -2.62 -2.69 5.27
C THR A 187 -2.75 -4.19 5.05
N ASP A 188 -1.80 -4.97 5.56
CA ASP A 188 -1.81 -6.43 5.41
C ASP A 188 -3.05 -7.07 6.05
N ALA A 189 -3.76 -7.85 5.23
CA ALA A 189 -4.83 -8.75 5.64
C ALA A 189 -4.27 -10.17 5.81
N GLY A 190 -4.83 -10.95 6.74
CA GLY A 190 -4.37 -12.31 7.00
C GLY A 190 -5.39 -13.18 7.73
N SER A 191 -4.89 -14.26 8.34
CA SER A 191 -5.73 -15.26 9.04
C SER A 191 -6.56 -14.68 10.18
N ASN A 192 -6.09 -13.60 10.82
CA ASN A 192 -6.80 -12.91 11.90
C ASN A 192 -8.11 -12.27 11.43
N ASP A 193 -8.28 -12.04 10.13
CA ASP A 193 -9.49 -11.43 9.55
C ASP A 193 -10.55 -12.50 9.16
N LEU A 194 -10.19 -13.79 9.19
CA LEU A 194 -11.08 -14.90 8.83
C LEU A 194 -12.35 -15.01 9.68
N PRO A 195 -12.35 -14.78 11.01
CA PRO A 195 -13.58 -14.87 11.80
C PRO A 195 -14.64 -13.85 11.34
N ALA A 196 -14.24 -12.62 11.02
CA ALA A 196 -15.13 -11.59 10.50
C ALA A 196 -15.66 -11.95 9.10
N LEU A 197 -14.79 -12.48 8.23
CA LEU A 197 -15.16 -12.94 6.89
C LEU A 197 -16.14 -14.11 6.94
N SER A 198 -15.89 -15.10 7.80
CA SER A 198 -16.78 -16.23 8.01
C SER A 198 -18.16 -15.76 8.47
N ALA A 199 -18.23 -14.84 9.43
CA ALA A 199 -19.48 -14.27 9.90
C ALA A 199 -20.26 -13.56 8.78
N TYR A 200 -19.56 -12.80 7.94
CA TYR A 200 -20.16 -12.16 6.77
C TYR A 200 -20.73 -13.17 5.78
N PHE A 201 -19.96 -14.20 5.40
CA PHE A 201 -20.41 -15.22 4.46
C PHE A 201 -21.61 -16.03 4.98
N LEU A 202 -21.68 -16.28 6.29
CA LEU A 202 -22.82 -16.92 6.95
C LEU A 202 -24.09 -16.05 6.91
N ALA A 203 -23.94 -14.73 7.03
CA ALA A 203 -25.05 -13.78 7.08
C ALA A 203 -25.52 -13.31 5.68
N TYR A 204 -24.69 -13.46 4.65
CA TYR A 204 -24.96 -13.00 3.30
C TYR A 204 -26.16 -13.72 2.67
N LYS A 205 -27.04 -12.95 2.01
CA LYS A 205 -28.30 -13.41 1.42
C LYS A 205 -28.31 -13.30 -0.11
#